data_AF-A0A1H6STV6-F1
#
_entry.id   AF-A0A1H6STV6-F1
#
_cell.length_a   1.000
_cell.length_b   1.000
_cell.length_c   1.000
_cell.angle_alpha   90.00
_cell.angle_beta   90.00
_cell.angle_gamma   90.00
#
_symmetry.space_group_name_H-M   'P 1'
#
loop_
_entity.id
_entity.type
_entity.pdbx_description
1 polymer ?
#
loop_
_entity_poly.entity_id
_entity_poly.type
_entity_poly.pdbx_seq_one_letter_code
_entity_poly.pdbx_strand_id
1 'polypeptide(L)'
;MSNYNAVSAKNTDKAPKNIGPYSQTVAFSHYNNLSAQLPINPETGKLVEGGIKEQANQCFKNIEAVVNSIDHVMNDIVRITVYVKNIKDVDAVDSVYRTFFKTYLPTRTTVEVSELQMDALVQVDALVSHDEGTIPDAPQSGDLIKLTNNTQNAPMDPLSTQAVAFSHYNNLSAQLPIDPKSGRLVTGGVKEQAAQCFKNIKAILESLDVPFDDIVKINIHLKNFADVEAVNEVYSTVFPDSAIARAVAYVPARTIIAVSDLPMGALIQVEAAVSHGDGTPPQEIEDRHGLILEANNTDKAPKDALATQTVAFSHYNHLSAQLPLDPETGEVVAGGVKEQTEQCLKNIKAIIESVDHVMEDVVKVNVFVKNISDVDSVDEGYKTYFKNGTPARTVVGVSDLPNGALVQIDAVVGNEEGTPPLV
;
A
#
# COMPACT_ATOMS: atom_id res chain seq x y z
N MET A 1 15.01 -2.86 29.49
CA MET A 1 15.14 -3.17 28.06
C MET A 1 14.36 -2.09 27.37
N SER A 2 15.04 -1.17 26.74
CA SER A 2 14.43 -0.13 25.92
C SER A 2 14.17 -0.76 24.55
N ASN A 3 12.96 -1.24 24.23
CA ASN A 3 11.72 -0.51 23.89
C ASN A 3 11.89 0.48 22.73
N TYR A 4 12.71 0.15 21.73
CA TYR A 4 12.87 1.01 20.57
C TYR A 4 12.20 0.36 19.35
N ASN A 5 11.28 1.09 18.72
CA ASN A 5 10.39 0.63 17.64
C ASN A 5 9.59 -0.63 17.96
N ALA A 6 8.43 -0.48 18.62
CA ALA A 6 7.50 -1.58 18.83
C ALA A 6 6.25 -1.39 17.97
N VAL A 7 5.66 -2.51 17.50
CA VAL A 7 4.34 -2.48 16.88
C VAL A 7 3.32 -2.04 17.93
N SER A 8 2.73 -0.86 17.72
CA SER A 8 1.89 -0.17 18.70
C SER A 8 0.50 0.11 18.12
N ALA A 9 -0.49 -0.71 18.48
CA ALA A 9 -1.87 -0.47 18.04
C ALA A 9 -2.57 0.58 18.90
N LYS A 10 -3.28 1.50 18.25
CA LYS A 10 -4.12 2.50 18.93
C LYS A 10 -5.53 2.52 18.34
N ASN A 11 -6.49 2.75 19.23
CA ASN A 11 -7.91 2.94 18.91
C ASN A 11 -8.45 4.11 19.74
N THR A 12 -9.39 4.85 19.18
CA THR A 12 -10.11 5.96 19.81
C THR A 12 -11.62 5.74 19.71
N ASP A 13 -12.34 6.16 20.74
CA ASP A 13 -13.82 6.16 20.74
C ASP A 13 -14.42 7.26 19.84
N LYS A 14 -13.59 8.15 19.29
CA LYS A 14 -14.01 9.24 18.39
C LYS A 14 -14.07 8.83 16.91
N ALA A 15 -13.61 7.63 16.57
CA ALA A 15 -13.68 7.03 15.25
C ALA A 15 -14.49 5.73 15.31
N PRO A 16 -14.98 5.19 14.18
CA PRO A 16 -15.79 3.98 14.18
C PRO A 16 -15.09 2.81 14.86
N LYS A 17 -15.83 2.09 15.70
CA LYS A 17 -15.34 0.84 16.28
C LYS A 17 -15.07 -0.17 15.16
N ASN A 18 -14.03 -0.97 15.34
CA ASN A 18 -13.63 -1.96 14.35
C ASN A 18 -14.75 -2.98 14.19
N ILE A 19 -15.14 -3.24 12.94
CA ILE A 19 -16.16 -4.25 12.60
C ILE A 19 -15.55 -5.65 12.40
N GLY A 20 -14.26 -5.80 12.67
CA GLY A 20 -13.50 -7.05 12.59
C GLY A 20 -12.20 -6.99 13.41
N PRO A 21 -11.37 -8.04 13.36
CA PRO A 21 -10.15 -8.19 14.17
C PRO A 21 -8.98 -7.33 13.65
N TYR A 22 -9.06 -6.02 13.80
CA TYR A 22 -8.01 -5.06 13.43
C TYR A 22 -8.02 -3.85 14.37
N SER A 23 -7.03 -2.96 14.23
CA SER A 23 -6.90 -1.71 14.99
C SER A 23 -7.02 -0.51 14.08
N GLN A 24 -7.53 0.61 14.57
CA GLN A 24 -7.75 1.81 13.76
C GLN A 24 -6.44 2.38 13.20
N THR A 25 -5.36 2.33 13.97
CA THR A 25 -4.01 2.64 13.52
C THR A 25 -3.00 1.72 14.18
N VAL A 26 -1.91 1.43 13.47
CA VAL A 26 -0.75 0.71 13.99
C VAL A 26 0.52 1.49 13.66
N ALA A 27 1.20 1.82 14.73
CA ALA A 27 2.47 2.49 14.82
C ALA A 27 3.63 1.49 14.69
N PHE A 28 4.62 1.82 13.87
CA PHE A 28 5.97 1.28 13.97
C PHE A 28 6.99 2.29 13.41
N SER A 29 8.07 2.57 14.15
CA SER A 29 9.14 3.50 13.72
C SER A 29 8.60 4.89 13.36
N HIS A 30 8.61 5.28 12.09
CA HIS A 30 8.30 6.64 11.66
C HIS A 30 6.88 6.81 11.11
N TYR A 31 6.08 5.73 11.10
CA TYR A 31 4.78 5.77 10.45
C TYR A 31 3.66 5.13 11.26
N ASN A 32 2.48 5.70 11.07
CA ASN A 32 1.21 5.12 11.49
C ASN A 32 0.45 4.61 10.25
N ASN A 33 0.24 3.30 10.19
CA ASN A 33 -0.58 2.63 9.19
C ASN A 33 -2.04 2.63 9.66
N LEU A 34 -2.93 3.35 8.97
CA LEU A 34 -4.34 3.38 9.36
C LEU A 34 -5.09 2.20 8.74
N SER A 35 -6.08 1.68 9.44
CA SER A 35 -7.12 0.86 8.81
C SER A 35 -7.97 1.74 7.90
N ALA A 36 -8.39 1.20 6.77
CA ALA A 36 -9.20 1.96 5.83
C ALA A 36 -10.57 2.32 6.44
N GLN A 37 -10.89 3.60 6.44
CA GLN A 37 -12.05 4.16 7.12
C GLN A 37 -13.29 4.10 6.22
N LEU A 38 -14.30 3.37 6.69
CA LEU A 38 -15.65 3.38 6.13
C LEU A 38 -16.42 4.64 6.58
N PRO A 39 -17.50 5.03 5.89
CA PRO A 39 -18.27 6.23 6.19
C PRO A 39 -19.28 5.97 7.32
N ILE A 40 -18.79 5.39 8.41
CA ILE A 40 -19.58 5.05 9.59
C ILE A 40 -19.58 6.26 10.53
N ASN A 41 -20.75 6.62 11.05
CA ASN A 41 -20.86 7.57 12.14
C ASN A 41 -20.44 6.89 13.47
N PRO A 42 -19.41 7.40 14.17
CA PRO A 42 -18.86 6.74 15.36
C PRO A 42 -19.84 6.65 16.55
N GLU A 43 -20.80 7.56 16.64
CA GLU A 43 -21.81 7.55 17.71
C GLU A 43 -22.88 6.47 17.50
N THR A 44 -23.26 6.24 16.24
CA THR A 44 -24.37 5.33 15.89
C THR A 44 -23.90 3.94 15.45
N GLY A 45 -22.65 3.81 15.01
CA GLY A 45 -22.12 2.58 14.40
C GLY A 45 -22.75 2.23 13.05
N LYS A 46 -23.45 3.18 12.40
CA LYS A 46 -24.11 2.98 11.10
C LYS A 46 -23.47 3.83 10.02
N LEU A 47 -23.62 3.43 8.75
CA LEU A 47 -23.27 4.29 7.63
C LEU A 47 -24.05 5.60 7.67
N VAL A 48 -23.41 6.70 7.30
CA VAL A 48 -24.09 7.98 7.13
C VAL A 48 -25.01 7.97 5.90
N GLU A 49 -26.17 8.61 6.04
CA GLU A 49 -27.09 8.88 4.95
C GLU A 49 -26.62 10.08 4.10
N GLY A 50 -27.19 10.26 2.91
CA GLY A 50 -26.98 11.45 2.06
C GLY A 50 -26.28 11.18 0.72
N GLY A 51 -25.58 10.04 0.58
CA GLY A 51 -24.91 9.63 -0.65
C GLY A 51 -23.39 9.83 -0.59
N ILE A 52 -22.75 9.93 -1.75
CA ILE A 52 -21.28 9.88 -1.84
C ILE A 52 -20.59 11.02 -1.09
N LYS A 53 -21.10 12.25 -1.14
CA LYS A 53 -20.42 13.41 -0.52
C LYS A 53 -20.43 13.31 1.00
N GLU A 54 -21.56 12.94 1.58
CA GLU A 54 -21.75 12.74 2.99
C GLU A 54 -20.89 11.57 3.48
N GLN A 55 -20.85 10.47 2.70
CA GLN A 55 -19.99 9.34 3.00
C GLN A 55 -18.50 9.70 2.91
N ALA A 56 -18.04 10.34 1.84
CA ALA A 56 -16.65 10.77 1.71
C ALA A 56 -16.24 11.68 2.87
N ASN A 57 -17.10 12.63 3.23
CA ASN A 57 -16.86 13.53 4.36
C ASN A 57 -16.76 12.77 5.68
N GLN A 58 -17.57 11.74 5.88
CA GLN A 58 -17.47 10.90 7.07
C GLN A 58 -16.17 10.07 7.08
N CYS A 59 -15.74 9.50 5.95
CA CYS A 59 -14.43 8.82 5.85
C CYS A 59 -13.28 9.73 6.30
N PHE A 60 -13.21 10.96 5.76
CA PHE A 60 -12.14 11.89 6.12
C PHE A 60 -12.25 12.39 7.57
N LYS A 61 -13.46 12.60 8.12
CA LYS A 61 -13.64 12.89 9.55
C LYS A 61 -13.17 11.75 10.45
N ASN A 62 -13.41 10.50 10.03
CA ASN A 62 -12.95 9.33 10.77
C ASN A 62 -11.42 9.24 10.75
N ILE A 63 -10.78 9.47 9.59
CA ILE A 63 -9.32 9.59 9.50
C ILE A 63 -8.80 10.71 10.41
N GLU A 64 -9.38 11.91 10.33
CA GLU A 64 -9.01 13.05 11.18
C GLU A 64 -9.14 12.73 12.67
N ALA A 65 -10.18 12.00 13.09
CA ALA A 65 -10.35 11.57 14.47
C ALA A 65 -9.28 10.58 14.93
N VAL A 66 -8.88 9.62 14.07
CA VAL A 66 -7.79 8.68 14.36
C VAL A 66 -6.45 9.42 14.44
N VAL A 67 -6.15 10.28 13.47
CA VAL A 67 -4.92 11.09 13.41
C VAL A 67 -4.80 12.03 14.62
N ASN A 68 -5.87 12.71 15.00
CA ASN A 68 -5.89 13.55 16.21
C ASN A 68 -5.72 12.73 17.50
N SER A 69 -6.11 11.45 17.52
CA SER A 69 -5.97 10.61 18.72
C SER A 69 -4.54 10.16 19.00
N ILE A 70 -3.65 10.31 18.02
CA ILE A 70 -2.22 10.09 18.14
C ILE A 70 -1.44 11.42 18.15
N ASP A 71 -2.11 12.52 18.49
CA ASP A 71 -1.54 13.88 18.58
C ASP A 71 -0.94 14.43 17.26
N HIS A 72 -1.47 13.97 16.12
CA HIS A 72 -1.07 14.41 14.78
C HIS A 72 -2.20 15.12 14.03
N VAL A 73 -1.90 15.67 12.84
CA VAL A 73 -2.85 16.41 12.01
C VAL A 73 -2.95 15.84 10.59
N MET A 74 -4.03 16.15 9.87
CA MET A 74 -4.25 15.65 8.49
C MET A 74 -3.08 15.95 7.53
N ASN A 75 -2.36 17.05 7.72
CA ASN A 75 -1.19 17.37 6.90
C ASN A 75 -0.04 16.36 7.08
N ASP A 76 -0.04 15.54 8.12
CA ASP A 76 0.96 14.50 8.37
C ASP A 76 0.74 13.23 7.54
N ILE A 77 -0.36 13.16 6.78
CA ILE A 77 -0.61 12.05 5.87
C ILE A 77 0.34 12.14 4.66
N VAL A 78 1.03 11.06 4.32
CA VAL A 78 1.95 11.00 3.15
C VAL A 78 1.34 10.30 1.95
N ARG A 79 0.43 9.35 2.18
CA ARG A 79 -0.23 8.57 1.13
C ARG A 79 -1.70 8.35 1.48
N ILE A 80 -2.57 8.43 0.48
CA ILE A 80 -3.99 8.09 0.57
C ILE A 80 -4.39 7.16 -0.57
N THR A 81 -5.20 6.15 -0.26
CA THR A 81 -5.90 5.36 -1.26
C THR A 81 -7.41 5.53 -1.12
N VAL A 82 -8.07 5.93 -2.20
CA VAL A 82 -9.53 6.12 -2.27
C VAL A 82 -10.14 4.99 -3.08
N TYR A 83 -10.97 4.18 -2.42
CA TYR A 83 -11.76 3.14 -3.06
C TYR A 83 -13.19 3.66 -3.23
N VAL A 84 -13.72 3.64 -4.45
CA VAL A 84 -15.12 4.00 -4.75
C VAL A 84 -15.87 2.80 -5.32
N LYS A 85 -17.17 2.75 -5.12
CA LYS A 85 -18.04 1.73 -5.75
C LYS A 85 -18.40 2.08 -7.20
N ASN A 86 -18.25 3.34 -7.59
CA ASN A 86 -18.52 3.84 -8.95
C ASN A 86 -17.53 4.96 -9.29
N ILE A 87 -16.76 4.80 -10.35
CA ILE A 87 -15.70 5.73 -10.75
C ILE A 87 -16.25 7.12 -11.11
N LYS A 88 -17.54 7.22 -11.48
CA LYS A 88 -18.21 8.48 -11.77
C LYS A 88 -18.40 9.37 -10.54
N ASP A 89 -18.26 8.80 -9.35
CA ASP A 89 -18.43 9.51 -8.09
C ASP A 89 -17.14 10.21 -7.61
N VAL A 90 -16.00 9.98 -8.28
CA VAL A 90 -14.68 10.52 -7.90
C VAL A 90 -14.70 12.05 -7.81
N ASP A 91 -15.31 12.77 -8.76
CA ASP A 91 -15.40 14.23 -8.72
C ASP A 91 -16.13 14.75 -7.45
N ALA A 92 -17.11 13.99 -6.97
CA ALA A 92 -17.83 14.32 -5.75
C ALA A 92 -16.95 14.10 -4.51
N VAL A 93 -16.19 12.99 -4.48
CA VAL A 93 -15.19 12.72 -3.42
C VAL A 93 -14.10 13.79 -3.42
N ASP A 94 -13.61 14.19 -4.60
CA ASP A 94 -12.59 15.21 -4.79
C ASP A 94 -13.01 16.56 -4.20
N SER A 95 -14.27 16.94 -4.39
CA SER A 95 -14.81 18.19 -3.84
C SER A 95 -14.75 18.22 -2.31
N VAL A 96 -14.93 17.06 -1.66
CA VAL A 96 -14.83 16.90 -0.21
C VAL A 96 -13.36 16.84 0.23
N TYR A 97 -12.54 16.05 -0.45
CA TYR A 97 -11.11 15.89 -0.18
C TYR A 97 -10.39 17.25 -0.10
N ARG A 98 -10.69 18.18 -1.02
CA ARG A 98 -10.13 19.55 -1.03
C ARG A 98 -10.39 20.34 0.25
N THR A 99 -11.41 19.98 1.04
CA THR A 99 -11.70 20.68 2.29
C THR A 99 -10.80 20.22 3.44
N PHE A 100 -10.23 19.01 3.35
CA PHE A 100 -9.31 18.44 4.35
C PHE A 100 -7.84 18.75 4.02
N PHE A 101 -7.49 18.80 2.73
CA PHE A 101 -6.12 19.09 2.26
C PHE A 101 -6.05 20.45 1.56
N LYS A 102 -5.69 21.49 2.31
CA LYS A 102 -5.72 22.89 1.82
C LYS A 102 -4.36 23.43 1.39
N THR A 103 -3.28 22.99 2.03
CA THR A 103 -1.93 23.53 1.83
C THR A 103 -0.98 22.50 1.24
N TYR A 104 -1.06 21.27 1.73
CA TYR A 104 -0.22 20.16 1.33
C TYR A 104 -1.12 19.02 0.83
N LEU A 105 -0.62 18.27 -0.15
CA LEU A 105 -1.32 17.14 -0.78
C LEU A 105 -0.48 15.87 -0.64
N PRO A 106 -1.01 14.80 0.00
CA PRO A 106 -0.35 13.49 -0.02
C PRO A 106 -0.28 12.91 -1.43
N THR A 107 0.47 11.81 -1.57
CA THR A 107 0.29 10.95 -2.75
C THR A 107 -1.08 10.29 -2.71
N ARG A 108 -1.61 9.97 -3.89
CA ARG A 108 -2.96 9.50 -4.04
C ARG A 108 -3.07 8.35 -5.04
N THR A 109 -3.84 7.35 -4.64
CA THR A 109 -4.33 6.28 -5.50
C THR A 109 -5.86 6.31 -5.48
N THR A 110 -6.53 6.20 -6.64
CA THR A 110 -7.99 6.09 -6.72
C THR A 110 -8.37 4.93 -7.62
N VAL A 111 -9.28 4.06 -7.16
CA VAL A 111 -9.77 2.90 -7.91
C VAL A 111 -11.27 2.70 -7.69
N GLU A 112 -11.97 2.20 -8.70
CA GLU A 112 -13.30 1.62 -8.51
C GLU A 112 -13.17 0.14 -8.14
N VAL A 113 -13.65 -0.23 -6.97
CA VAL A 113 -13.71 -1.62 -6.52
C VAL A 113 -15.10 -2.19 -6.75
N SER A 114 -15.23 -3.51 -6.77
CA SER A 114 -16.52 -4.16 -7.03
C SER A 114 -17.48 -3.97 -5.87
N GLU A 115 -16.97 -4.07 -4.64
CA GLU A 115 -17.79 -3.97 -3.44
C GLU A 115 -16.99 -3.41 -2.26
N LEU A 116 -17.71 -2.74 -1.36
CA LEU A 116 -17.22 -2.24 -0.07
C LEU A 116 -18.11 -2.78 1.05
N GLN A 117 -17.54 -2.94 2.24
CA GLN A 117 -18.30 -3.42 3.39
C GLN A 117 -19.49 -2.49 3.71
N MET A 118 -20.56 -3.07 4.23
CA MET A 118 -21.82 -2.37 4.56
C MET A 118 -22.52 -1.72 3.36
N ASP A 119 -22.13 -2.04 2.12
CA ASP A 119 -22.63 -1.39 0.91
C ASP A 119 -22.25 0.11 0.83
N ALA A 120 -21.10 0.48 1.42
CA ALA A 120 -20.57 1.83 1.31
C ALA A 120 -20.26 2.20 -0.15
N LEU A 121 -20.33 3.50 -0.45
CA LEU A 121 -20.00 4.07 -1.75
C LEU A 121 -18.52 4.45 -1.88
N VAL A 122 -17.87 4.69 -0.73
CA VAL A 122 -16.46 5.09 -0.64
C VAL A 122 -15.83 4.57 0.65
N GLN A 123 -14.54 4.24 0.57
CA GLN A 123 -13.67 3.91 1.70
C GLN A 123 -12.30 4.56 1.45
N VAL A 124 -11.63 5.02 2.52
CA VAL A 124 -10.35 5.74 2.40
C VAL A 124 -9.29 5.14 3.33
N ASP A 125 -8.15 4.78 2.77
CA ASP A 125 -6.93 4.34 3.45
C ASP A 125 -5.91 5.48 3.54
N ALA A 126 -5.09 5.50 4.59
CA ALA A 126 -4.04 6.51 4.76
C ALA A 126 -2.79 5.96 5.47
N LEU A 127 -1.64 6.54 5.11
CA LEU A 127 -0.35 6.38 5.80
C LEU A 127 0.09 7.73 6.36
N VAL A 128 0.43 7.78 7.66
CA VAL A 128 0.83 9.00 8.36
C VAL A 128 2.33 8.97 8.65
N SER A 129 3.03 10.08 8.41
CA SER A 129 4.48 10.25 8.58
C SER A 129 4.90 10.60 10.00
N HIS A 130 4.25 10.03 11.00
CA HIS A 130 4.68 10.25 12.36
C HIS A 130 4.36 9.04 13.19
N ASP A 131 5.31 8.66 14.04
CA ASP A 131 5.12 7.64 15.05
C ASP A 131 6.21 7.66 16.17
N GLU A 132 6.24 6.62 17.02
CA GLU A 132 7.12 6.40 18.17
C GLU A 132 8.61 6.51 17.80
N GLY A 133 9.34 7.29 18.61
CA GLY A 133 10.76 7.54 18.44
C GLY A 133 11.61 6.29 18.23
N THR A 134 12.58 6.40 17.31
CA THR A 134 13.50 5.33 16.92
C THR A 134 14.45 4.92 18.04
N ILE A 135 15.33 3.94 17.74
CA ILE A 135 16.46 3.59 18.59
C ILE A 135 17.26 4.84 19.01
N PRO A 136 17.96 4.82 20.16
CA PRO A 136 18.77 5.93 20.62
C PRO A 136 19.73 6.33 19.53
N ASP A 137 19.90 7.65 19.40
CA ASP A 137 20.81 8.26 18.43
C ASP A 137 20.37 8.16 16.96
N ALA A 138 19.23 7.50 16.65
CA ALA A 138 18.58 7.62 15.35
C ALA A 138 17.70 8.89 15.27
N PRO A 139 17.51 9.45 14.07
CA PRO A 139 16.64 10.59 13.85
C PRO A 139 15.23 10.31 14.37
N GLN A 140 14.61 11.28 15.05
CA GLN A 140 13.25 11.15 15.55
C GLN A 140 12.27 11.74 14.53
N SER A 141 10.98 11.36 14.56
CA SER A 141 9.97 11.86 13.61
C SER A 141 9.93 13.40 13.49
N GLY A 142 10.25 14.13 14.56
CA GLY A 142 10.32 15.61 14.55
C GLY A 142 11.61 16.20 13.97
N ASP A 143 12.67 15.40 13.81
CA ASP A 143 13.93 15.78 13.16
C ASP A 143 13.86 15.60 11.64
N LEU A 144 12.87 14.84 11.17
CA LEU A 144 12.71 14.46 9.77
C LEU A 144 11.90 15.48 8.98
N ILE A 145 12.30 15.66 7.72
CA ILE A 145 11.56 16.52 6.79
C ILE A 145 10.74 15.69 5.81
N LYS A 146 9.46 16.05 5.69
CA LYS A 146 8.62 15.60 4.60
C LYS A 146 8.89 16.43 3.34
N LEU A 147 9.32 15.76 2.27
CA LEU A 147 9.67 16.36 1.00
C LEU A 147 8.66 15.97 -0.07
N THR A 148 8.15 16.96 -0.79
CA THR A 148 7.26 16.76 -1.94
C THR A 148 8.01 17.04 -3.23
N ASN A 149 7.83 16.18 -4.23
CA ASN A 149 8.41 16.41 -5.55
C ASN A 149 7.38 16.18 -6.66
N ASN A 150 7.43 17.06 -7.66
CA ASN A 150 6.66 16.97 -8.90
C ASN A 150 7.56 17.32 -10.08
N THR A 151 7.43 16.58 -11.18
CA THR A 151 8.08 16.83 -12.45
C THR A 151 7.04 17.01 -13.55
N GLN A 152 7.34 17.91 -14.49
CA GLN A 152 6.54 18.13 -15.69
C GLN A 152 6.63 16.95 -16.68
N ASN A 153 7.57 16.03 -16.48
CA ASN A 153 7.79 14.86 -17.32
C ASN A 153 6.93 13.65 -16.92
N ALA A 154 6.05 13.80 -15.94
CA ALA A 154 5.03 12.83 -15.56
C ALA A 154 3.68 13.55 -15.34
N PRO A 155 2.54 12.83 -15.39
CA PRO A 155 1.22 13.42 -15.19
C PRO A 155 1.12 14.11 -13.82
N MET A 156 0.70 15.36 -13.81
CA MET A 156 0.45 16.12 -12.57
C MET A 156 -1.05 16.19 -12.29
N ASP A 157 -1.39 16.18 -11.00
CA ASP A 157 -2.77 16.29 -10.53
C ASP A 157 -2.86 17.43 -9.49
N PRO A 158 -3.82 18.36 -9.59
CA PRO A 158 -4.04 19.40 -8.57
C PRO A 158 -4.54 18.87 -7.21
N LEU A 159 -4.74 17.57 -7.04
CA LEU A 159 -5.22 16.88 -5.84
C LEU A 159 -4.22 15.92 -5.23
N SER A 160 -3.03 15.78 -5.80
CA SER A 160 -2.00 14.91 -5.23
C SER A 160 -0.61 15.35 -5.63
N THR A 161 0.36 15.07 -4.76
CA THR A 161 1.78 15.18 -5.12
C THR A 161 2.22 13.88 -5.81
N GLN A 162 3.06 13.95 -6.85
CA GLN A 162 3.59 12.76 -7.52
C GLN A 162 4.43 11.89 -6.59
N ALA A 163 5.29 12.50 -5.78
CA ALA A 163 6.18 11.83 -4.83
C ALA A 163 6.18 12.55 -3.49
N VAL A 164 5.98 11.79 -2.40
CA VAL A 164 6.13 12.28 -1.04
C VAL A 164 7.14 11.40 -0.32
N ALA A 165 8.30 11.98 -0.04
CA ALA A 165 9.35 11.38 0.75
C ALA A 165 9.24 11.82 2.22
N PHE A 166 9.44 10.88 3.12
CA PHE A 166 9.57 11.12 4.55
C PHE A 166 10.37 9.97 5.13
N SER A 167 11.27 10.21 6.08
CA SER A 167 12.18 9.17 6.57
C SER A 167 12.77 8.37 5.39
N HIS A 168 12.90 7.07 5.53
CA HIS A 168 13.46 6.16 4.55
C HIS A 168 12.50 5.75 3.41
N TYR A 169 11.35 6.42 3.21
CA TYR A 169 10.46 6.03 2.11
C TYR A 169 9.99 7.21 1.28
N ASN A 170 9.94 6.96 -0.03
CA ASN A 170 9.27 7.82 -0.98
C ASN A 170 8.07 7.09 -1.57
N ASN A 171 6.88 7.60 -1.28
CA ASN A 171 5.63 7.06 -1.78
C ASN A 171 5.28 7.79 -3.06
N LEU A 172 4.92 7.05 -4.11
CA LEU A 172 4.47 7.64 -5.37
C LEU A 172 2.95 7.55 -5.51
N SER A 173 2.33 8.61 -6.04
CA SER A 173 0.93 8.55 -6.49
C SER A 173 0.78 7.52 -7.60
N ALA A 174 -0.39 6.88 -7.69
CA ALA A 174 -0.67 5.97 -8.79
C ALA A 174 -0.49 6.67 -10.13
N GLN A 175 0.38 6.11 -10.96
CA GLN A 175 0.63 6.60 -12.30
C GLN A 175 -0.35 5.97 -13.27
N LEU A 176 -1.21 6.83 -13.83
CA LEU A 176 -2.07 6.51 -14.96
C LEU A 176 -1.26 6.52 -16.27
N PRO A 177 -1.76 5.86 -17.33
CA PRO A 177 -1.09 5.76 -18.62
C PRO A 177 -1.32 7.03 -19.45
N ILE A 178 -1.12 8.18 -18.83
CA ILE A 178 -1.26 9.50 -19.42
C ILE A 178 0.07 9.91 -20.03
N ASP A 179 0.05 10.40 -21.26
CA ASP A 179 1.19 11.11 -21.83
C ASP A 179 1.27 12.52 -21.22
N PRO A 180 2.33 12.86 -20.48
CA PRO A 180 2.44 14.14 -19.77
C PRO A 180 2.41 15.36 -20.70
N LYS A 181 2.79 15.20 -21.98
CA LYS A 181 2.77 16.30 -22.95
C LYS A 181 1.37 16.65 -23.41
N SER A 182 0.52 15.65 -23.62
CA SER A 182 -0.84 15.84 -24.12
C SER A 182 -1.89 15.88 -23.02
N GLY A 183 -1.59 15.36 -21.82
CA GLY A 183 -2.55 15.21 -20.73
C GLY A 183 -3.65 14.19 -21.03
N ARG A 184 -3.44 13.29 -21.99
CA ARG A 184 -4.40 12.27 -22.44
C ARG A 184 -3.85 10.87 -22.20
N LEU A 185 -4.76 9.90 -22.03
CA LEU A 185 -4.37 8.49 -22.05
C LEU A 185 -3.68 8.16 -23.39
N VAL A 186 -2.62 7.36 -23.33
CA VAL A 186 -1.98 6.85 -24.55
C VAL A 186 -2.94 5.93 -25.31
N THR A 187 -2.86 5.99 -26.63
CA THR A 187 -3.63 5.09 -27.51
C THR A 187 -3.01 3.70 -27.50
N GLY A 188 -3.83 2.65 -27.55
CA GLY A 188 -3.37 1.27 -27.58
C GLY A 188 -4.15 0.40 -26.60
N GLY A 189 -3.66 -0.82 -26.41
CA GLY A 189 -4.16 -1.74 -25.41
C GLY A 189 -3.41 -1.61 -24.08
N VAL A 190 -3.55 -2.63 -23.25
CA VAL A 190 -2.94 -2.68 -21.93
C VAL A 190 -1.40 -2.63 -21.97
N LYS A 191 -0.76 -3.14 -23.03
CA LYS A 191 0.71 -3.11 -23.18
C LYS A 191 1.23 -1.68 -23.28
N GLU A 192 0.66 -0.89 -24.18
CA GLU A 192 1.04 0.51 -24.38
C GLU A 192 0.75 1.33 -23.12
N GLN A 193 -0.37 1.06 -22.47
CA GLN A 193 -0.72 1.74 -21.22
C GLN A 193 0.23 1.35 -20.07
N ALA A 194 0.53 0.08 -19.88
CA ALA A 194 1.48 -0.37 -18.87
C ALA A 194 2.86 0.26 -19.07
N ALA A 195 3.35 0.30 -20.30
CA ALA A 195 4.63 0.92 -20.64
C ALA A 195 4.62 2.42 -20.30
N GLN A 196 3.50 3.12 -20.53
CA GLN A 196 3.37 4.52 -20.16
C GLN A 196 3.35 4.72 -18.64
N CYS A 197 2.69 3.86 -17.86
CA CYS A 197 2.72 3.93 -16.39
C CYS A 197 4.16 3.82 -15.87
N PHE A 198 4.91 2.80 -16.32
CA PHE A 198 6.31 2.63 -15.89
C PHE A 198 7.21 3.77 -16.36
N LYS A 199 6.99 4.32 -17.56
CA LYS A 199 7.69 5.51 -18.03
C LYS A 199 7.42 6.74 -17.16
N ASN A 200 6.18 6.92 -16.70
CA ASN A 200 5.81 8.01 -15.79
C ASN A 200 6.49 7.85 -14.43
N ILE A 201 6.49 6.64 -13.87
CA ILE A 201 7.24 6.31 -12.63
C ILE A 201 8.73 6.62 -12.82
N LYS A 202 9.33 6.15 -13.92
CA LYS A 202 10.75 6.39 -14.22
C LYS A 202 11.08 7.88 -14.29
N ALA A 203 10.24 8.69 -14.94
CA ALA A 203 10.44 10.13 -15.01
C ALA A 203 10.35 10.82 -13.63
N ILE A 204 9.50 10.33 -12.72
CA ILE A 204 9.44 10.83 -11.34
C ILE A 204 10.72 10.49 -10.59
N LEU A 205 11.18 9.24 -10.67
CA LEU A 205 12.41 8.79 -10.01
C LEU A 205 13.67 9.47 -10.55
N GLU A 206 13.76 9.67 -11.87
CA GLU A 206 14.84 10.45 -12.49
C GLU A 206 14.87 11.90 -11.99
N SER A 207 13.70 12.51 -11.70
CA SER A 207 13.65 13.87 -11.14
C SER A 207 14.05 13.95 -9.67
N LEU A 208 14.09 12.80 -8.98
CA LEU A 208 14.52 12.66 -7.59
C LEU A 208 15.98 12.21 -7.46
N ASP A 209 16.62 11.86 -8.58
CA ASP A 209 17.91 11.18 -8.62
C ASP A 209 17.88 9.85 -7.85
N VAL A 210 16.82 9.06 -8.06
CA VAL A 210 16.61 7.75 -7.43
C VAL A 210 16.60 6.67 -8.51
N PRO A 211 17.37 5.56 -8.35
CA PRO A 211 17.35 4.44 -9.27
C PRO A 211 15.97 3.78 -9.40
N PHE A 212 15.68 3.18 -10.56
CA PHE A 212 14.41 2.47 -10.75
C PHE A 212 14.33 1.18 -9.93
N ASP A 213 15.48 0.53 -9.68
CA ASP A 213 15.58 -0.67 -8.85
C ASP A 213 15.43 -0.39 -7.34
N ASP A 214 15.35 0.86 -6.93
CA ASP A 214 15.09 1.26 -5.53
C ASP A 214 13.61 1.13 -5.14
N ILE A 215 12.75 0.80 -6.12
CA ILE A 215 11.35 0.47 -5.85
C ILE A 215 11.32 -0.81 -5.03
N VAL A 216 10.77 -0.76 -3.81
CA VAL A 216 10.65 -1.92 -2.91
C VAL A 216 9.31 -2.64 -3.04
N LYS A 217 8.27 -1.90 -3.44
CA LYS A 217 6.90 -2.42 -3.60
C LYS A 217 6.20 -1.78 -4.78
N ILE A 218 5.53 -2.61 -5.58
CA ILE A 218 4.62 -2.18 -6.65
C ILE A 218 3.22 -2.76 -6.43
N ASN A 219 2.21 -1.89 -6.60
CA ASN A 219 0.81 -2.29 -6.69
C ASN A 219 0.31 -2.00 -8.11
N ILE A 220 -0.16 -3.05 -8.80
CA ILE A 220 -0.72 -2.97 -10.14
C ILE A 220 -2.23 -3.17 -10.06
N HIS A 221 -2.98 -2.17 -10.51
CA HIS A 221 -4.43 -2.25 -10.64
C HIS A 221 -4.77 -2.42 -12.11
N LEU A 222 -5.45 -3.51 -12.47
CA LEU A 222 -5.90 -3.81 -13.84
C LEU A 222 -7.41 -3.74 -13.93
N LYS A 223 -7.95 -3.31 -15.07
CA LYS A 223 -9.38 -3.40 -15.33
C LYS A 223 -9.83 -4.83 -15.69
N ASN A 224 -8.93 -5.63 -16.24
CA ASN A 224 -9.21 -7.01 -16.63
C ASN A 224 -7.99 -7.89 -16.33
N PHE A 225 -8.20 -8.96 -15.55
CA PHE A 225 -7.11 -9.86 -15.19
C PHE A 225 -6.59 -10.68 -16.38
N ALA A 226 -7.40 -10.86 -17.44
CA ALA A 226 -6.96 -11.52 -18.68
C ALA A 226 -5.76 -10.82 -19.36
N ASP A 227 -5.51 -9.55 -19.01
CA ASP A 227 -4.41 -8.75 -19.53
C ASP A 227 -3.10 -8.94 -18.74
N VAL A 228 -3.08 -9.75 -17.68
CA VAL A 228 -1.92 -9.89 -16.78
C VAL A 228 -0.64 -10.30 -17.51
N GLU A 229 -0.71 -11.24 -18.46
CA GLU A 229 0.46 -11.68 -19.22
C GLU A 229 1.03 -10.57 -20.10
N ALA A 230 0.16 -9.76 -20.69
CA ALA A 230 0.58 -8.61 -21.47
C ALA A 230 1.30 -7.56 -20.60
N VAL A 231 0.87 -7.40 -19.36
CA VAL A 231 1.52 -6.52 -18.37
C VAL A 231 2.83 -7.12 -17.87
N ASN A 232 2.89 -8.44 -17.64
CA ASN A 232 4.09 -9.17 -17.24
C ASN A 232 5.20 -9.04 -18.30
N GLU A 233 4.85 -9.12 -19.58
CA GLU A 233 5.79 -8.88 -20.68
C GLU A 233 6.42 -7.48 -20.57
N VAL A 234 5.61 -6.44 -20.36
CA VAL A 234 6.10 -5.06 -20.22
C VAL A 234 6.93 -4.91 -18.95
N TYR A 235 6.46 -5.44 -17.83
CA TYR A 235 7.15 -5.40 -16.54
C TYR A 235 8.56 -6.00 -16.63
N SER A 236 8.70 -7.13 -17.34
CA SER A 236 9.99 -7.81 -17.56
C SER A 236 10.96 -7.01 -18.42
N THR A 237 10.50 -5.95 -19.11
CA THR A 237 11.39 -5.02 -19.84
C THR A 237 11.94 -3.90 -18.97
N VAL A 238 11.34 -3.65 -17.80
CA VAL A 238 11.72 -2.55 -16.90
C VAL A 238 12.36 -3.02 -15.60
N PHE A 239 12.13 -4.26 -15.18
CA PHE A 239 12.84 -4.89 -14.07
C PHE A 239 13.58 -6.15 -14.51
N PRO A 240 14.81 -6.38 -14.02
CA PRO A 240 15.67 -5.43 -13.30
C PRO A 240 16.31 -4.39 -14.26
N ASP A 241 16.37 -3.10 -13.89
CA ASP A 241 16.81 -1.99 -14.76
C ASP A 241 18.34 -1.88 -14.83
N SER A 242 19.04 -2.03 -13.71
CA SER A 242 20.49 -1.92 -13.61
C SER A 242 21.23 -3.26 -13.79
N ALA A 243 22.53 -3.19 -14.12
CA ALA A 243 23.36 -4.38 -14.23
C ALA A 243 23.55 -5.11 -12.88
N ILE A 244 23.55 -4.35 -11.78
CA ILE A 244 23.69 -4.88 -10.41
C ILE A 244 22.42 -5.65 -10.04
N ALA A 245 21.25 -5.05 -10.24
CA ALA A 245 19.97 -5.71 -9.97
C ALA A 245 19.78 -6.96 -10.85
N ARG A 246 20.19 -6.92 -12.13
CA ARG A 246 20.19 -8.10 -13.01
C ARG A 246 21.11 -9.23 -12.52
N ALA A 247 22.25 -8.91 -11.92
CA ALA A 247 23.18 -9.93 -11.42
C ALA A 247 22.60 -10.77 -10.27
N VAL A 248 21.67 -10.19 -9.51
CA VAL A 248 20.97 -10.85 -8.39
C VAL A 248 19.49 -11.14 -8.71
N ALA A 249 19.05 -10.92 -9.96
CA ALA A 249 17.67 -11.06 -10.41
C ALA A 249 16.64 -10.31 -9.53
N TYR A 250 16.99 -9.11 -9.06
CA TYR A 250 16.14 -8.34 -8.16
C TYR A 250 14.86 -7.85 -8.85
N VAL A 251 13.72 -8.07 -8.22
CA VAL A 251 12.42 -7.50 -8.55
C VAL A 251 11.71 -7.08 -7.27
N PRO A 252 10.91 -6.00 -7.25
CA PRO A 252 10.21 -5.56 -6.05
C PRO A 252 9.20 -6.60 -5.53
N ALA A 253 8.74 -6.38 -4.29
CA ALA A 253 7.50 -6.99 -3.86
C ALA A 253 6.34 -6.49 -4.74
N ARG A 254 5.38 -7.35 -5.03
CA ARG A 254 4.34 -7.07 -6.04
C ARG A 254 2.96 -7.48 -5.56
N THR A 255 1.98 -6.61 -5.79
CA THR A 255 0.56 -6.91 -5.70
C THR A 255 -0.07 -6.62 -7.05
N ILE A 256 -0.95 -7.51 -7.51
CA ILE A 256 -1.75 -7.31 -8.72
C ILE A 256 -3.19 -7.69 -8.42
N ILE A 257 -4.12 -6.77 -8.70
CA ILE A 257 -5.56 -6.99 -8.50
C ILE A 257 -6.36 -6.46 -9.68
N ALA A 258 -7.50 -7.11 -9.97
CA ALA A 258 -8.45 -6.60 -10.95
C ALA A 258 -9.51 -5.71 -10.29
N VAL A 259 -9.56 -4.46 -10.67
CA VAL A 259 -10.53 -3.45 -10.20
C VAL A 259 -11.61 -3.22 -11.25
N SER A 260 -12.79 -2.75 -10.85
CA SER A 260 -13.93 -2.58 -11.75
C SER A 260 -13.70 -1.49 -12.79
N ASP A 261 -13.07 -0.38 -12.39
CA ASP A 261 -12.67 0.70 -13.29
C ASP A 261 -11.54 1.55 -12.70
N LEU A 262 -10.93 2.35 -13.56
CA LEU A 262 -9.86 3.28 -13.24
C LEU A 262 -10.17 4.68 -13.76
N PRO A 263 -9.56 5.73 -13.18
CA PRO A 263 -9.75 7.09 -13.68
C PRO A 263 -9.50 7.19 -15.19
N MET A 264 -10.32 8.01 -15.86
CA MET A 264 -10.32 8.22 -17.32
C MET A 264 -10.64 6.96 -18.15
N GLY A 265 -11.04 5.85 -17.52
CA GLY A 265 -11.24 4.57 -18.20
C GLY A 265 -9.93 3.89 -18.60
N ALA A 266 -8.84 4.16 -17.88
CA ALA A 266 -7.57 3.46 -18.05
C ALA A 266 -7.73 1.94 -17.86
N LEU A 267 -6.87 1.16 -18.52
CA LEU A 267 -6.84 -0.30 -18.40
C LEU A 267 -5.93 -0.76 -17.26
N ILE A 268 -4.98 0.09 -16.87
CA ILE A 268 -3.98 -0.15 -15.83
C ILE A 268 -3.60 1.16 -15.15
N GLN A 269 -3.28 1.09 -13.86
CA GLN A 269 -2.46 2.09 -13.17
C GLN A 269 -1.46 1.38 -12.25
N VAL A 270 -0.36 2.06 -11.94
CA VAL A 270 0.72 1.50 -11.14
C VAL A 270 1.10 2.45 -10.01
N GLU A 271 1.12 1.96 -8.79
CA GLU A 271 1.58 2.66 -7.58
C GLU A 271 2.89 2.01 -7.11
N ALA A 272 3.79 2.81 -6.52
CA ALA A 272 5.07 2.33 -6.02
C ALA A 272 5.44 2.95 -4.67
N ALA A 273 6.10 2.16 -3.83
CA ALA A 273 6.88 2.62 -2.69
C ALA A 273 8.36 2.36 -2.96
N VAL A 274 9.19 3.35 -2.65
CA VAL A 274 10.59 3.42 -3.07
C VAL A 274 11.45 3.72 -1.86
N SER A 275 12.62 3.08 -1.77
CA SER A 275 13.59 3.44 -0.74
C SER A 275 14.02 4.90 -0.88
N HIS A 276 14.23 5.54 0.26
CA HIS A 276 14.73 6.90 0.35
C HIS A 276 15.81 6.98 1.43
N GLY A 277 16.69 7.97 1.34
CA GLY A 277 17.62 8.27 2.43
C GLY A 277 16.89 8.66 3.70
N ASP A 278 17.59 8.82 4.81
CA ASP A 278 17.03 8.97 6.16
C ASP A 278 16.10 10.18 6.39
N GLY A 279 16.11 11.17 5.49
CA GLY A 279 15.29 12.38 5.57
C GLY A 279 15.84 13.45 6.51
N THR A 280 17.10 13.34 6.95
CA THR A 280 17.76 14.34 7.83
C THR A 280 18.41 15.46 7.01
N PRO A 281 18.22 16.75 7.37
CA PRO A 281 18.87 17.86 6.67
C PRO A 281 20.25 18.26 7.26
N PRO A 282 21.24 18.64 6.43
CA PRO A 282 21.24 18.54 4.97
C PRO A 282 21.42 17.09 4.56
N GLN A 283 20.53 16.59 3.70
CA GLN A 283 20.64 15.24 3.17
C GLN A 283 21.64 15.26 2.01
N GLU A 284 22.81 14.67 2.22
CA GLU A 284 23.82 14.58 1.16
C GLU A 284 23.30 13.67 0.03
N ILE A 285 23.78 13.87 -1.19
CA ILE A 285 23.31 13.09 -2.36
C ILE A 285 23.70 11.62 -2.19
N GLU A 286 24.82 11.38 -1.53
CA GLU A 286 25.38 10.08 -1.20
C GLU A 286 24.46 9.27 -0.26
N ASP A 287 23.73 9.93 0.64
CA ASP A 287 22.76 9.28 1.56
C ASP A 287 21.49 8.80 0.84
N ARG A 288 21.33 9.16 -0.44
CA ARG A 288 20.24 8.69 -1.32
C ARG A 288 20.63 7.48 -2.17
N HIS A 289 21.90 7.08 -2.15
CA HIS A 289 22.45 6.05 -3.03
C HIS A 289 23.10 4.92 -2.21
N GLY A 290 23.15 3.70 -2.78
CA GLY A 290 23.78 2.57 -2.09
C GLY A 290 22.96 2.00 -0.93
N LEU A 291 21.66 2.31 -0.92
CA LEU A 291 20.69 1.76 0.01
C LEU A 291 20.60 0.24 -0.15
N ILE A 292 20.79 -0.49 0.94
CA ILE A 292 20.77 -1.96 0.91
C ILE A 292 19.31 -2.40 0.99
N LEU A 293 18.81 -2.90 -0.14
CA LEU A 293 17.54 -3.62 -0.20
C LEU A 293 17.80 -5.11 0.04
N GLU A 294 17.10 -5.69 1.02
CA GLU A 294 17.21 -7.12 1.31
C GLU A 294 15.99 -7.86 0.79
N ALA A 295 16.13 -8.42 -0.42
CA ALA A 295 15.14 -9.29 -1.02
C ALA A 295 15.31 -10.73 -0.49
N ASN A 296 14.22 -11.36 -0.04
CA ASN A 296 14.24 -12.76 0.39
C ASN A 296 13.07 -13.55 -0.20
N ASN A 297 13.37 -14.82 -0.53
CA ASN A 297 12.38 -15.82 -0.94
C ASN A 297 12.66 -17.14 -0.21
N THR A 298 11.62 -17.75 0.36
CA THR A 298 11.64 -19.07 1.00
C THR A 298 10.92 -20.11 0.15
N ASP A 299 11.37 -21.35 0.19
CA ASP A 299 10.67 -22.50 -0.44
C ASP A 299 9.39 -22.91 0.32
N LYS A 300 9.15 -22.34 1.50
CA LYS A 300 7.97 -22.62 2.34
C LYS A 300 6.74 -21.80 1.96
N ALA A 301 6.84 -20.95 0.93
CA ALA A 301 5.76 -20.14 0.41
C ALA A 301 5.83 -20.10 -1.14
N PRO A 302 4.72 -19.81 -1.84
CA PRO A 302 4.70 -19.75 -3.30
C PRO A 302 5.67 -18.69 -3.85
N LYS A 303 6.47 -19.05 -4.85
CA LYS A 303 7.42 -18.16 -5.53
C LYS A 303 6.90 -17.70 -6.88
N ASP A 304 7.27 -16.49 -7.27
CA ASP A 304 7.01 -15.91 -8.59
C ASP A 304 8.33 -15.34 -9.13
N ALA A 305 8.61 -15.57 -10.41
CA ALA A 305 9.79 -15.01 -11.06
C ALA A 305 9.71 -13.48 -11.25
N LEU A 306 8.51 -12.90 -11.17
CA LEU A 306 8.24 -11.48 -11.37
C LEU A 306 7.98 -10.72 -10.05
N ALA A 307 8.13 -11.39 -8.91
CA ALA A 307 7.91 -10.77 -7.61
C ALA A 307 8.77 -11.41 -6.52
N THR A 308 9.40 -10.59 -5.68
CA THR A 308 10.07 -11.08 -4.47
C THR A 308 9.05 -11.21 -3.35
N GLN A 309 9.05 -12.32 -2.61
CA GLN A 309 8.12 -12.56 -1.50
C GLN A 309 8.18 -11.47 -0.43
N THR A 310 9.38 -11.05 -0.03
CA THR A 310 9.60 -9.90 0.87
C THR A 310 10.80 -9.08 0.43
N VAL A 311 10.67 -7.76 0.50
CA VAL A 311 11.78 -6.81 0.33
C VAL A 311 11.87 -5.96 1.58
N ALA A 312 12.97 -6.11 2.33
CA ALA A 312 13.28 -5.29 3.48
C ALA A 312 14.02 -4.02 3.05
N PHE A 313 13.63 -2.89 3.63
CA PHE A 313 14.39 -1.67 3.59
C PHE A 313 14.20 -0.89 4.90
N SER A 314 15.29 -0.45 5.53
CA SER A 314 15.24 0.33 6.76
C SER A 314 14.29 -0.32 7.79
N HIS A 315 13.14 0.29 8.07
CA HIS A 315 12.20 -0.13 9.11
C HIS A 315 11.02 -1.00 8.63
N TYR A 316 10.94 -1.40 7.35
CA TYR A 316 9.86 -2.31 6.93
C TYR A 316 10.31 -3.39 5.96
N ASN A 317 9.61 -4.52 6.06
CA ASN A 317 9.50 -5.55 5.04
C ASN A 317 8.18 -5.35 4.28
N HIS A 318 8.28 -5.15 2.97
CA HIS A 318 7.11 -5.13 2.07
C HIS A 318 6.90 -6.51 1.46
N LEU A 319 5.75 -7.13 1.72
CA LEU A 319 5.45 -8.45 1.20
C LEU A 319 4.69 -8.39 -0.12
N SER A 320 5.02 -9.28 -1.05
CA SER A 320 4.18 -9.58 -2.20
C SER A 320 2.84 -10.16 -1.73
N ALA A 321 1.78 -9.87 -2.49
CA ALA A 321 0.47 -10.39 -2.17
C ALA A 321 0.44 -11.91 -2.30
N GLN A 322 0.15 -12.58 -1.19
CA GLN A 322 0.09 -14.02 -1.08
C GLN A 322 -1.28 -14.53 -1.50
N LEU A 323 -1.26 -15.43 -2.48
CA LEU A 323 -2.40 -16.24 -2.87
C LEU A 323 -2.53 -17.45 -1.95
N PRO A 324 -3.72 -18.09 -1.91
CA PRO A 324 -3.98 -19.27 -1.11
C PRO A 324 -3.43 -20.54 -1.78
N LEU A 325 -2.21 -20.46 -2.32
CA LEU A 325 -1.55 -21.58 -2.96
C LEU A 325 -0.84 -22.43 -1.91
N ASP A 326 -0.94 -23.74 -2.05
CA ASP A 326 -0.07 -24.67 -1.35
C ASP A 326 1.34 -24.61 -1.98
N PRO A 327 2.41 -24.35 -1.19
CA PRO A 327 3.75 -24.14 -1.74
C PRO A 327 4.39 -25.40 -2.35
N GLU A 328 3.91 -26.61 -1.99
CA GLU A 328 4.42 -27.86 -2.57
C GLU A 328 3.78 -28.15 -3.92
N THR A 329 2.48 -27.87 -4.06
CA THR A 329 1.71 -28.18 -5.27
C THR A 329 1.58 -27.02 -6.26
N GLY A 330 1.67 -25.78 -5.78
CA GLY A 330 1.39 -24.57 -6.56
C GLY A 330 -0.10 -24.32 -6.85
N GLU A 331 -1.00 -25.14 -6.30
CA GLU A 331 -2.44 -25.08 -6.55
C GLU A 331 -3.17 -24.33 -5.44
N VAL A 332 -4.30 -23.70 -5.78
CA VAL A 332 -5.20 -23.08 -4.79
C VAL A 332 -5.74 -24.16 -3.85
N VAL A 333 -5.64 -23.94 -2.54
CA VAL A 333 -6.16 -24.89 -1.56
C VAL A 333 -7.68 -25.07 -1.69
N ALA A 334 -8.14 -26.30 -1.52
CA ALA A 334 -9.56 -26.62 -1.49
C ALA A 334 -10.24 -26.00 -0.25
N GLY A 335 -11.51 -25.65 -0.38
CA GLY A 335 -12.30 -25.03 0.70
C GLY A 335 -12.95 -23.73 0.24
N GLY A 336 -13.42 -22.95 1.21
CA GLY A 336 -13.99 -21.63 1.00
C GLY A 336 -13.00 -20.50 1.35
N VAL A 337 -13.54 -19.30 1.52
CA VAL A 337 -12.76 -18.09 1.84
C VAL A 337 -11.97 -18.22 3.13
N LYS A 338 -12.49 -18.95 4.12
CA LYS A 338 -11.81 -19.18 5.39
C LYS A 338 -10.52 -19.98 5.18
N GLU A 339 -10.60 -21.17 4.57
CA GLU A 339 -9.43 -22.04 4.34
C GLU A 339 -8.39 -21.33 3.45
N GLN A 340 -8.85 -20.59 2.45
CA GLN A 340 -7.95 -19.79 1.61
C GLN A 340 -7.30 -18.63 2.40
N THR A 341 -8.03 -17.94 3.27
CA THR A 341 -7.48 -16.90 4.15
C THR A 341 -6.40 -17.49 5.07
N GLU A 342 -6.66 -18.65 5.66
CA GLU A 342 -5.69 -19.36 6.50
C GLU A 342 -4.42 -19.73 5.72
N GLN A 343 -4.55 -20.14 4.46
CA GLN A 343 -3.40 -20.44 3.60
C GLN A 343 -2.61 -19.18 3.20
N CYS A 344 -3.28 -18.08 2.85
CA CYS A 344 -2.60 -16.80 2.60
C CYS A 344 -1.76 -16.37 3.82
N LEU A 345 -2.35 -16.44 5.02
CA LEU A 345 -1.67 -16.07 6.27
C LEU A 345 -0.57 -17.07 6.66
N LYS A 346 -0.72 -18.35 6.35
CA LYS A 346 0.34 -19.36 6.50
C LYS A 346 1.53 -19.06 5.60
N ASN A 347 1.29 -18.65 4.36
CA ASN A 347 2.33 -18.25 3.42
C ASN A 347 3.05 -16.98 3.90
N ILE A 348 2.30 -15.95 4.34
CA ILE A 348 2.86 -14.73 4.96
C ILE A 348 3.74 -15.10 6.16
N LYS A 349 3.23 -15.93 7.08
CA LYS A 349 3.98 -16.39 8.26
C LYS A 349 5.29 -17.08 7.87
N ALA A 350 5.25 -17.96 6.87
CA ALA A 350 6.45 -18.66 6.41
C ALA A 350 7.50 -17.72 5.79
N ILE A 351 7.07 -16.65 5.12
CA ILE A 351 7.94 -15.63 4.53
C ILE A 351 8.59 -14.78 5.63
N ILE A 352 7.82 -14.28 6.59
CA ILE A 352 8.40 -13.43 7.65
C ILE A 352 9.31 -14.26 8.57
N GLU A 353 8.97 -15.52 8.84
CA GLU A 353 9.85 -16.43 9.61
C GLU A 353 11.16 -16.77 8.88
N SER A 354 11.26 -16.58 7.55
CA SER A 354 12.52 -16.77 6.83
C SER A 354 13.46 -15.57 6.88
N VAL A 355 12.99 -14.46 7.44
CA VAL A 355 13.75 -13.23 7.71
C VAL A 355 13.67 -12.86 9.20
N ASP A 356 13.56 -13.88 10.06
CA ASP A 356 13.60 -13.76 11.54
C ASP A 356 12.51 -12.86 12.17
N HIS A 357 11.37 -12.71 11.50
CA HIS A 357 10.19 -11.98 11.98
C HIS A 357 9.04 -12.89 12.45
N VAL A 358 8.11 -12.31 13.20
CA VAL A 358 6.91 -12.98 13.71
C VAL A 358 5.61 -12.25 13.31
N MET A 359 4.46 -12.91 13.44
CA MET A 359 3.17 -12.33 13.01
C MET A 359 2.80 -11.07 13.80
N GLU A 360 3.30 -10.92 15.03
CA GLU A 360 3.15 -9.72 15.85
C GLU A 360 3.86 -8.49 15.27
N ASP A 361 4.85 -8.67 14.37
CA ASP A 361 5.56 -7.58 13.71
C ASP A 361 4.77 -6.97 12.53
N VAL A 362 3.66 -7.62 12.13
CA VAL A 362 2.83 -7.13 11.03
C VAL A 362 2.14 -5.82 11.46
N VAL A 363 2.31 -4.76 10.67
CA VAL A 363 1.75 -3.42 10.95
C VAL A 363 0.53 -3.11 10.08
N LYS A 364 0.48 -3.66 8.86
CA LYS A 364 -0.60 -3.44 7.90
C LYS A 364 -0.89 -4.72 7.13
N VAL A 365 -2.17 -5.00 6.93
CA VAL A 365 -2.66 -6.03 5.99
C VAL A 365 -3.69 -5.43 5.04
N ASN A 366 -3.56 -5.73 3.75
CA ASN A 366 -4.61 -5.48 2.77
C ASN A 366 -5.19 -6.81 2.31
N VAL A 367 -6.50 -6.95 2.44
CA VAL A 367 -7.27 -8.12 2.04
C VAL A 367 -8.10 -7.77 0.81
N PHE A 368 -7.90 -8.52 -0.26
CA PHE A 368 -8.69 -8.44 -1.48
C PHE A 368 -9.56 -9.69 -1.55
N VAL A 369 -10.88 -9.53 -1.59
CA VAL A 369 -11.84 -10.63 -1.65
C VAL A 369 -12.64 -10.59 -2.93
N LYS A 370 -13.03 -11.75 -3.46
CA LYS A 370 -13.87 -11.83 -4.65
C LYS A 370 -15.32 -11.40 -4.39
N ASN A 371 -15.85 -11.71 -3.21
CA ASN A 371 -17.17 -11.23 -2.76
C ASN A 371 -17.02 -10.63 -1.36
N ILE A 372 -17.49 -9.40 -1.16
CA ILE A 372 -17.36 -8.73 0.14
C ILE A 372 -18.22 -9.38 1.23
N SER A 373 -19.27 -10.11 0.83
CA SER A 373 -20.12 -10.89 1.74
C SER A 373 -19.36 -11.97 2.50
N ASP A 374 -18.18 -12.37 2.02
CA ASP A 374 -17.36 -13.42 2.63
C ASP A 374 -16.42 -12.89 3.72
N VAL A 375 -16.50 -11.60 4.08
CA VAL A 375 -15.61 -10.98 5.07
C VAL A 375 -15.69 -11.63 6.46
N ASP A 376 -16.84 -12.18 6.85
CA ASP A 376 -16.96 -12.93 8.10
C ASP A 376 -16.11 -14.22 8.07
N SER A 377 -16.03 -14.88 6.90
CA SER A 377 -15.17 -16.06 6.71
C SER A 377 -13.68 -15.67 6.70
N VAL A 378 -13.34 -14.50 6.15
CA VAL A 378 -11.99 -13.94 6.31
C VAL A 378 -11.68 -13.75 7.79
N ASP A 379 -12.57 -13.09 8.54
CA ASP A 379 -12.39 -12.80 9.95
C ASP A 379 -12.21 -14.07 10.80
N GLU A 380 -12.90 -15.16 10.47
CA GLU A 380 -12.71 -16.46 11.11
C GLU A 380 -11.28 -17.01 10.94
N GLY A 381 -10.76 -17.02 9.70
CA GLY A 381 -9.39 -17.46 9.44
C GLY A 381 -8.36 -16.51 10.05
N TYR A 382 -8.62 -15.21 9.98
CA TYR A 382 -7.73 -14.14 10.41
C TYR A 382 -7.44 -14.15 11.92
N LYS A 383 -8.47 -14.40 12.75
CA LYS A 383 -8.36 -14.41 14.23
C LYS A 383 -7.39 -15.46 14.77
N THR A 384 -7.08 -16.50 13.98
CA THR A 384 -6.13 -17.54 14.38
C THR A 384 -4.68 -17.02 14.42
N TYR A 385 -4.37 -16.04 13.58
CA TYR A 385 -3.06 -15.39 13.48
C TYR A 385 -2.99 -14.09 14.30
N PHE A 386 -4.10 -13.36 14.38
CA PHE A 386 -4.15 -12.00 14.90
C PHE A 386 -5.14 -11.89 16.07
N LYS A 387 -4.74 -12.41 17.23
CA LYS A 387 -5.66 -12.61 18.38
C LYS A 387 -6.11 -11.31 19.06
N ASN A 388 -5.31 -10.25 18.97
CA ASN A 388 -5.54 -8.99 19.69
C ASN A 388 -6.04 -7.85 18.79
N GLY A 389 -6.41 -8.14 17.54
CA GLY A 389 -6.84 -7.10 16.59
C GLY A 389 -5.72 -6.19 16.12
N THR A 390 -4.49 -6.68 16.05
CA THR A 390 -3.40 -6.13 15.22
C THR A 390 -3.27 -7.02 14.00
N PRO A 391 -2.93 -6.54 12.78
CA PRO A 391 -2.51 -5.19 12.37
C PRO A 391 -3.65 -4.20 12.05
N ALA A 392 -3.29 -3.02 11.51
CA ALA A 392 -4.20 -2.20 10.71
C ALA A 392 -4.62 -2.94 9.44
N ARG A 393 -5.82 -2.69 8.94
CA ARG A 393 -6.44 -3.52 7.91
C ARG A 393 -7.24 -2.72 6.88
N THR A 394 -7.13 -3.15 5.63
CA THR A 394 -8.01 -2.75 4.53
C THR A 394 -8.66 -4.01 3.96
N VAL A 395 -9.96 -3.96 3.69
CA VAL A 395 -10.69 -5.05 3.01
C VAL A 395 -11.53 -4.45 1.90
N VAL A 396 -11.33 -4.91 0.67
CA VAL A 396 -12.10 -4.47 -0.50
C VAL A 396 -12.50 -5.65 -1.38
N GLY A 397 -13.68 -5.56 -1.99
CA GLY A 397 -14.17 -6.52 -2.97
C GLY A 397 -13.60 -6.19 -4.35
N VAL A 398 -12.88 -7.12 -4.98
CA VAL A 398 -12.25 -6.93 -6.29
C VAL A 398 -12.94 -7.77 -7.36
N SER A 399 -12.81 -7.36 -8.62
CA SER A 399 -13.55 -7.98 -9.73
C SER A 399 -13.04 -9.38 -10.07
N ASP A 400 -11.74 -9.62 -9.87
CA ASP A 400 -11.14 -10.94 -10.00
C ASP A 400 -9.80 -11.02 -9.26
N LEU A 401 -9.36 -12.25 -9.02
CA LEU A 401 -8.09 -12.58 -8.37
C LEU A 401 -7.34 -13.64 -9.18
N PRO A 402 -5.99 -13.67 -9.10
CA PRO A 402 -5.21 -14.68 -9.80
C PRO A 402 -5.62 -16.11 -9.43
N ASN A 403 -5.49 -17.03 -10.38
CA ASN A 403 -5.76 -18.46 -10.22
C ASN A 403 -7.20 -18.80 -9.75
N GLY A 404 -8.15 -17.87 -9.91
CA GLY A 404 -9.51 -18.05 -9.44
C GLY A 404 -9.63 -18.08 -7.91
N ALA A 405 -8.65 -17.56 -7.19
CA ALA A 405 -8.69 -17.43 -5.75
C ALA A 405 -9.90 -16.59 -5.29
N LEU A 406 -10.36 -16.84 -4.07
CA LEU A 406 -11.45 -16.09 -3.45
C LEU A 406 -10.93 -14.95 -2.56
N VAL A 407 -9.67 -15.06 -2.11
CA VAL A 407 -8.99 -14.07 -1.29
C VAL A 407 -7.51 -14.00 -1.65
N GLN A 408 -6.93 -12.81 -1.56
CA GLN A 408 -5.49 -12.55 -1.66
C GLN A 408 -5.11 -11.52 -0.60
N ILE A 409 -3.93 -11.69 0.01
CA ILE A 409 -3.51 -10.86 1.14
C ILE A 409 -2.07 -10.38 0.95
N ASP A 410 -1.83 -9.08 1.05
CA ASP A 410 -0.48 -8.55 1.27
C ASP A 410 -0.32 -7.95 2.66
N ALA A 411 0.94 -7.70 3.03
CA ALA A 411 1.29 -7.18 4.33
C ALA A 411 2.49 -6.24 4.28
N VAL A 412 2.55 -5.35 5.26
CA VAL A 412 3.75 -4.60 5.65
C VAL A 412 4.10 -5.02 7.07
N VAL A 413 5.37 -5.29 7.30
CA VAL A 413 5.90 -5.85 8.55
C VAL A 413 7.00 -4.93 9.04
N GLY A 414 7.01 -4.60 10.33
CA GLY A 414 8.11 -3.85 10.94
C GLY A 414 9.42 -4.62 10.79
N ASN A 415 10.49 -3.91 10.48
CA ASN A 415 11.85 -4.45 10.37
C ASN A 415 12.72 -3.78 11.42
N GLU A 416 13.40 -4.55 12.25
CA GLU A 416 14.46 -3.98 13.09
C GLU A 416 15.61 -3.56 12.16
N GLU A 417 16.11 -2.33 12.34
CA GLU A 417 17.03 -1.70 11.39
C GLU A 417 18.31 -2.55 11.21
N GLY A 418 18.50 -3.05 9.99
CA GLY A 418 19.57 -3.96 9.61
C GLY A 418 20.95 -3.32 9.44
N THR A 419 21.29 -2.27 10.18
CA THR A 419 22.69 -1.80 10.20
C THR A 419 23.43 -2.53 11.32
N PRO A 420 24.15 -3.64 11.06
CA PRO A 420 25.02 -4.22 12.07
C PRO A 420 26.03 -3.15 12.50
N PRO A 421 26.34 -3.03 13.80
CA PRO A 421 27.35 -2.08 14.27
C PRO A 421 28.65 -2.34 13.50
N LEU A 422 29.22 -1.27 12.92
CA LEU A 422 30.58 -1.30 12.40
C LEU A 422 31.50 -1.78 13.53
N VAL A 423 32.08 -2.96 13.37
CA VAL A 423 33.06 -3.54 14.31
C VAL A 423 34.36 -2.78 14.27
#